data_AF-A0A364WRA5-F1
#
_entry.id   AF-A0A364WRA5-F1
#
_cell.length_a   1.000
_cell.length_b   1.000
_cell.length_c   1.000
_cell.angle_alpha   90.00
_cell.angle_beta   90.00
_cell.angle_gamma   90.00
#
_symmetry.space_group_name_H-M   'P 1'
#
loop_
_entity.id
_entity.type
_entity.pdbx_description
1 polymer ?
#
loop_
_entity_poly.entity_id
_entity_poly.type
_entity_poly.pdbx_seq_one_letter_code
_entity_poly.pdbx_strand_id
1 'polypeptide(L)'
;MNIKRLQQQMTRVKVAIVSGCLLIAGSPVMAQTLPVKRQAPNYMDLLRMTADSVLRLPVEKNAREYYFRVTRTIYSEALVITKTEAAHQNGTVNAAFVQTMLQLITKLRNDLKPPRVNQPTLPVSTFIQRNTDAALGNFRRYQQPVGLDRERQYLWVMNQVFENLNQINIGYLQAGLTPEEKKHVWQRLQVQQQIASQLRSKYEP
;
A
#
# COMPACT_ATOMS: atom_id res chain seq x y z
N MET A 1 -37.90 -34.40 -30.37
CA MET A 1 -39.27 -33.85 -30.34
C MET A 1 -40.26 -35.00 -30.20
N ASN A 2 -40.78 -35.27 -29.00
CA ASN A 2 -42.18 -35.65 -28.81
C ASN A 2 -42.53 -35.72 -27.33
N ILE A 3 -43.45 -34.84 -26.96
CA ILE A 3 -44.11 -34.74 -25.67
C ILE A 3 -45.17 -35.84 -25.63
N LYS A 4 -45.10 -36.77 -24.66
CA LYS A 4 -46.22 -37.64 -24.33
C LYS A 4 -46.63 -37.43 -22.89
N ARG A 5 -47.71 -36.65 -22.77
CA ARG A 5 -48.64 -36.61 -21.64
C ARG A 5 -49.29 -37.97 -21.43
N LEU A 6 -49.53 -38.32 -20.17
CA LEU A 6 -50.68 -39.07 -19.64
C LEU A 6 -50.54 -38.95 -18.11
N GLN A 7 -51.28 -38.08 -17.38
CA GLN A 7 -52.70 -38.21 -17.00
C GLN A 7 -53.02 -39.67 -16.65
N GLN A 8 -53.52 -40.06 -15.49
CA GLN A 8 -54.34 -39.43 -14.45
C GLN A 8 -54.41 -40.48 -13.33
N GLN A 9 -54.48 -40.08 -12.06
CA GLN A 9 -55.49 -40.63 -11.15
C GLN A 9 -55.64 -39.70 -9.94
N MET A 10 -56.78 -38.99 -9.95
CA MET A 10 -57.43 -38.44 -8.77
C MET A 10 -57.76 -39.61 -7.81
N THR A 11 -57.90 -39.46 -6.49
CA THR A 11 -59.05 -38.77 -5.88
C THR A 11 -58.93 -38.80 -4.34
N ARG A 12 -59.07 -37.63 -3.71
CA ARG A 12 -59.67 -37.31 -2.40
C ARG A 12 -59.36 -38.18 -1.17
N VAL A 13 -58.75 -37.57 -0.14
CA VAL A 13 -59.24 -37.70 1.25
C VAL A 13 -59.07 -36.38 2.03
N LYS A 14 -60.22 -35.78 2.34
CA LYS A 14 -60.67 -35.03 3.53
C LYS A 14 -59.80 -33.91 4.13
N VAL A 15 -60.41 -32.73 4.10
CA VAL A 15 -60.19 -31.56 4.94
C VAL A 15 -60.41 -31.90 6.43
N ALA A 16 -59.48 -31.49 7.28
CA ALA A 16 -59.75 -31.13 8.66
C ALA A 16 -58.97 -29.85 8.98
N ILE A 17 -59.71 -28.76 9.12
CA ILE A 17 -59.25 -27.46 9.61
C ILE A 17 -59.08 -27.59 11.12
N VAL A 18 -57.87 -27.36 11.62
CA VAL A 18 -57.67 -27.00 13.04
C VAL A 18 -57.03 -25.62 13.04
N SER A 19 -57.88 -24.62 13.30
CA SER A 19 -57.45 -23.29 13.70
C SER A 19 -56.74 -23.37 15.05
N GLY A 20 -55.50 -22.91 15.08
CA GLY A 20 -54.74 -22.68 16.31
C GLY A 20 -53.60 -21.72 16.01
N CYS A 21 -53.81 -20.43 16.28
CA CYS A 21 -52.80 -19.40 16.15
C CYS A 21 -51.55 -19.75 16.98
N LEU A 22 -50.40 -19.86 16.32
CA LEU A 22 -49.09 -19.66 16.95
C LEU A 22 -48.31 -18.68 16.07
N LEU A 23 -48.54 -17.42 16.43
CA LEU A 23 -47.65 -16.26 16.36
C LEU A 23 -46.43 -16.40 15.44
N ILE A 24 -46.45 -15.53 14.43
CA ILE A 24 -45.31 -15.02 13.69
C ILE A 24 -44.19 -14.68 14.67
N ALA A 25 -43.22 -15.58 14.83
CA ALA A 25 -41.87 -15.22 15.19
C ALA A 25 -41.04 -15.23 13.90
N GLY A 26 -41.42 -14.34 12.98
CA GLY A 26 -40.48 -13.82 12.02
C GLY A 26 -39.38 -13.18 12.84
N SER A 27 -38.34 -13.95 13.16
CA SER A 27 -37.13 -13.40 13.72
C SER A 27 -36.65 -12.43 12.65
N PRO A 28 -36.65 -11.10 12.88
CA PRO A 28 -35.83 -10.28 12.03
C PRO A 28 -34.44 -10.85 12.25
N VAL A 29 -33.85 -11.44 11.20
CA VAL A 29 -32.41 -11.57 11.15
C VAL A 29 -31.96 -10.14 11.30
N MET A 30 -31.61 -9.75 12.53
CA MET A 30 -30.98 -8.49 12.78
C MET A 30 -29.70 -8.60 11.98
N ALA A 31 -29.71 -7.98 10.80
CA ALA A 31 -28.50 -7.60 10.12
C ALA A 31 -27.71 -6.90 11.22
N GLN A 32 -26.69 -7.59 11.73
CA GLN A 32 -25.79 -7.02 12.68
C GLN A 32 -25.24 -5.80 11.98
N THR A 33 -25.75 -4.64 12.38
CA THR A 33 -25.08 -3.39 12.09
C THR A 33 -23.67 -3.62 12.62
N LEU A 34 -22.70 -3.67 11.71
CA LEU A 34 -21.30 -3.49 12.02
C LEU A 34 -21.06 -1.98 12.01
N PRO A 35 -21.29 -1.19 13.09
CA PRO A 35 -20.74 0.14 13.14
C PRO A 35 -19.38 0.06 13.82
N VAL A 36 -18.50 -0.83 13.36
CA VAL A 36 -17.09 -0.47 13.46
C VAL A 36 -16.85 0.31 12.19
N LYS A 37 -17.07 1.63 12.25
CA LYS A 37 -16.33 2.56 11.38
C LYS A 37 -14.87 2.23 11.69
N ARG A 38 -14.28 1.26 10.97
CA ARG A 38 -12.85 0.96 11.05
C ARG A 38 -12.20 2.30 10.76
N GLN A 39 -11.65 2.91 11.82
CA GLN A 39 -10.97 4.17 11.73
C GLN A 39 -10.00 4.04 10.56
N ALA A 40 -10.13 4.94 9.58
CA ALA A 40 -9.28 4.88 8.40
C ALA A 40 -7.82 4.86 8.91
N PRO A 41 -6.98 3.93 8.43
CA PRO A 41 -5.64 3.82 8.96
C PRO A 41 -4.92 5.14 8.75
N ASN A 42 -4.27 5.67 9.77
CA ASN A 42 -3.44 6.87 9.61
C ASN A 42 -2.10 6.47 8.98
N TYR A 43 -2.09 6.30 7.66
CA TYR A 43 -0.90 5.88 6.91
C TYR A 43 0.29 6.84 7.10
N MET A 44 0.03 8.13 7.33
CA MET A 44 1.12 9.08 7.61
C MET A 44 1.77 8.86 8.97
N ASP A 45 1.00 8.48 9.99
CA ASP A 45 1.58 8.18 11.30
C ASP A 45 2.47 6.93 11.22
N LEU A 46 2.07 5.90 10.46
CA LEU A 46 2.91 4.74 10.18
C LEU A 46 4.24 5.14 9.51
N LEU A 47 4.18 6.02 8.50
CA LEU A 47 5.38 6.51 7.81
C LEU A 47 6.25 7.36 8.73
N ARG A 48 5.67 8.20 9.58
CA ARG A 48 6.39 9.00 10.58
C ARG A 48 7.10 8.13 11.60
N MET A 49 6.40 7.14 12.17
CA MET A 49 7.00 6.19 13.10
C MET A 49 8.13 5.38 12.46
N THR A 50 7.94 4.98 11.19
CA THR A 50 8.98 4.28 10.43
C THR A 50 10.18 5.15 10.17
N ALA A 51 9.98 6.40 9.71
CA ALA A 51 11.05 7.36 9.49
C ALA A 51 11.82 7.65 10.79
N ASP A 52 11.10 7.87 11.88
CA ASP A 52 11.68 8.09 13.21
C ASP A 52 12.50 6.89 13.70
N SER A 53 11.99 5.67 13.47
CA SER A 53 12.71 4.44 13.79
C SER A 53 14.01 4.35 12.99
N VAL A 54 13.94 4.62 11.68
CA VAL A 54 15.12 4.61 10.79
C VAL A 54 16.15 5.65 11.20
N LEU A 55 15.72 6.87 11.55
CA LEU A 55 16.61 7.96 11.98
C LEU A 55 17.32 7.69 13.32
N ARG A 56 16.74 6.82 14.17
CA ARG A 56 17.35 6.41 15.44
C ARG A 56 18.34 5.26 15.28
N LEU A 57 18.40 4.63 14.10
CA LEU A 57 19.36 3.57 13.85
C LEU A 57 20.78 4.15 13.87
N PRO A 58 21.76 3.45 14.44
CA PRO A 58 23.14 3.87 14.33
C PRO A 58 23.53 3.93 12.86
N VAL A 59 24.04 5.07 12.42
CA VAL A 59 24.54 5.24 11.06
C VAL A 59 25.72 4.29 10.89
N GLU A 60 25.54 3.30 10.03
CA GLU A 60 26.56 2.30 9.72
C GLU A 60 27.74 2.98 9.00
N LYS A 61 28.94 2.38 9.08
CA LYS A 61 30.15 2.95 8.45
C LYS A 61 30.12 2.86 6.92
N ASN A 62 29.16 2.15 6.34
CA ASN A 62 29.10 1.83 4.93
C ASN A 62 27.91 2.53 4.25
N ALA A 63 28.20 3.43 3.30
CA ALA A 63 27.18 4.12 2.51
C ALA A 63 26.21 3.16 1.83
N ARG A 64 26.69 2.01 1.34
CA ARG A 64 25.84 1.03 0.66
C ARG A 64 24.83 0.41 1.59
N GLU A 65 25.33 -0.18 2.67
CA GLU A 65 24.49 -0.84 3.67
C GLU A 65 23.44 0.13 4.24
N TYR A 66 23.87 1.36 4.56
CA TYR A 66 23.00 2.44 4.99
C TYR A 66 21.86 2.71 4.00
N TYR A 67 22.19 2.93 2.72
CA TYR A 67 21.19 3.14 1.67
C TYR A 67 20.21 1.96 1.55
N PHE A 68 20.74 0.72 1.53
CA PHE A 68 19.93 -0.48 1.41
C PHE A 68 18.96 -0.62 2.59
N ARG A 69 19.45 -0.42 3.81
CA ARG A 69 18.67 -0.53 5.04
C ARG A 69 17.55 0.50 5.09
N VAL A 70 17.87 1.79 4.86
CA VAL A 70 16.90 2.89 4.84
C VAL A 70 15.84 2.64 3.77
N THR A 71 16.27 2.46 2.52
CA THR A 71 15.37 2.35 1.36
C THR A 71 14.46 1.12 1.47
N ARG A 72 15.00 -0.02 1.92
CA ARG A 72 14.23 -1.26 2.11
C ARG A 72 13.17 -1.11 3.20
N THR A 73 13.48 -0.39 4.26
CA THR A 73 12.56 -0.16 5.38
C THR A 73 11.36 0.66 4.91
N ILE A 74 11.60 1.77 4.21
CA ILE A 74 10.55 2.63 3.66
C ILE A 74 9.69 1.86 2.64
N TYR A 75 10.29 1.08 1.74
CA TYR A 75 9.52 0.22 0.84
C TYR A 75 8.67 -0.83 1.56
N SER A 76 9.18 -1.40 2.65
CA SER A 76 8.45 -2.42 3.39
C SER A 76 7.20 -1.82 4.04
N GLU A 77 7.30 -0.60 4.58
CA GLU A 77 6.14 0.10 5.13
C GLU A 77 5.15 0.53 4.03
N ALA A 78 5.66 1.05 2.90
CA ALA A 78 4.83 1.36 1.74
C ALA A 78 4.03 0.13 1.26
N LEU A 79 4.64 -1.07 1.28
CA LEU A 79 3.92 -2.31 0.99
C LEU A 79 2.84 -2.64 2.01
N VAL A 80 3.07 -2.41 3.30
CA VAL A 80 2.04 -2.63 4.33
C VAL A 80 0.83 -1.74 4.07
N ILE A 81 1.07 -0.45 3.79
CA ILE A 81 0.03 0.52 3.43
C ILE A 81 -0.71 0.07 2.17
N THR A 82 0.00 -0.23 1.09
CA THR A 82 -0.63 -0.61 -0.19
C THR A 82 -1.37 -1.94 -0.11
N LYS A 83 -0.88 -2.94 0.64
CA LYS A 83 -1.62 -4.20 0.87
C LYS A 83 -2.91 -3.95 1.62
N THR A 84 -2.86 -3.11 2.64
CA THR A 84 -4.05 -2.71 3.40
C THR A 84 -5.06 -2.05 2.47
N GLU A 85 -4.62 -1.08 1.66
CA GLU A 85 -5.51 -0.40 0.73
C GLU A 85 -6.05 -1.33 -0.37
N ALA A 86 -5.25 -2.28 -0.87
CA ALA A 86 -5.67 -3.25 -1.86
C ALA A 86 -6.84 -4.12 -1.35
N ALA A 87 -6.79 -4.53 -0.08
CA ALA A 87 -7.88 -5.29 0.55
C ALA A 87 -9.16 -4.44 0.68
N HIS A 88 -9.02 -3.14 0.94
CA HIS A 88 -10.15 -2.23 1.09
C HIS A 88 -10.79 -1.80 -0.23
N GLN A 89 -10.00 -1.65 -1.28
CA GLN A 89 -10.46 -1.25 -2.61
C GLN A 89 -10.91 -2.46 -3.44
N ASN A 90 -10.92 -3.67 -2.89
CA ASN A 90 -11.38 -4.86 -3.60
C ASN A 90 -12.85 -4.70 -4.03
N GLY A 91 -13.14 -5.00 -5.30
CA GLY A 91 -14.47 -4.81 -5.89
C GLY A 91 -14.85 -3.36 -6.20
N THR A 92 -13.95 -2.39 -6.01
CA THR A 92 -14.15 -0.99 -6.43
C THR A 92 -13.52 -0.72 -7.80
N VAL A 93 -13.86 0.41 -8.41
CA VAL A 93 -13.22 0.90 -9.65
C VAL A 93 -11.70 1.12 -9.50
N ASN A 94 -11.20 1.27 -8.28
CA ASN A 94 -9.78 1.52 -7.99
C ASN A 94 -8.98 0.27 -7.70
N ALA A 95 -9.61 -0.91 -7.65
CA ALA A 95 -8.95 -2.17 -7.34
C ALA A 95 -7.72 -2.40 -8.25
N ALA A 96 -7.88 -2.23 -9.56
CA ALA A 96 -6.82 -2.46 -10.54
C ALA A 96 -5.61 -1.55 -10.28
N PHE A 97 -5.85 -0.26 -10.03
CA PHE A 97 -4.79 0.71 -9.74
C PHE A 97 -4.00 0.33 -8.49
N VAL A 98 -4.67 0.00 -7.39
CA VAL A 98 -3.98 -0.33 -6.14
C VAL A 98 -3.22 -1.66 -6.25
N GLN A 99 -3.72 -2.62 -7.02
CA GLN A 99 -2.99 -3.86 -7.33
C GLN A 99 -1.75 -3.59 -8.18
N THR A 100 -1.83 -2.72 -9.19
CA THR A 100 -0.65 -2.29 -9.95
C THR A 100 0.38 -1.64 -9.05
N MET A 101 -0.03 -0.75 -8.15
CA MET A 101 0.86 -0.15 -7.16
C MET A 101 1.53 -1.19 -6.27
N LEU A 102 0.79 -2.19 -5.80
CA LEU A 102 1.33 -3.28 -4.98
C LEU A 102 2.44 -4.04 -5.73
N GLN A 103 2.20 -4.38 -7.00
CA GLN A 103 3.17 -5.07 -7.83
C GLN A 103 4.42 -4.22 -8.07
N LEU A 104 4.26 -2.92 -8.36
CA LEU A 104 5.36 -1.99 -8.61
C LEU A 104 6.25 -1.81 -7.37
N ILE A 105 5.66 -1.57 -6.21
CA ILE A 105 6.43 -1.42 -4.96
C ILE A 105 7.14 -2.75 -4.62
N THR A 106 6.48 -3.88 -4.85
CA THR A 106 7.08 -5.20 -4.61
C THR A 106 8.31 -5.40 -5.50
N LYS A 107 8.19 -5.08 -6.79
CA LYS A 107 9.29 -5.13 -7.75
C LYS A 107 10.43 -4.22 -7.32
N LEU A 108 10.14 -2.94 -7.05
CA LEU A 108 11.13 -1.96 -6.62
C LEU A 108 11.90 -2.38 -5.36
N ARG A 109 11.20 -3.00 -4.39
CA ARG A 109 11.82 -3.56 -3.19
C ARG A 109 12.70 -4.77 -3.49
N ASN A 110 12.27 -5.65 -4.39
CA ASN A 110 13.02 -6.86 -4.74
C ASN A 110 14.25 -6.54 -5.61
N ASP A 111 14.18 -5.49 -6.44
CA ASP A 111 15.29 -4.98 -7.24
C ASP A 111 16.36 -4.27 -6.39
N LEU A 112 16.06 -4.02 -5.12
CA LEU A 112 16.99 -3.50 -4.13
C LEU A 112 17.89 -4.64 -3.61
N LYS A 113 18.89 -5.03 -4.40
CA LYS A 113 19.83 -6.11 -4.07
C LYS A 113 20.93 -5.65 -3.10
N PRO A 114 21.10 -6.27 -1.93
CA PRO A 114 22.13 -5.88 -0.97
C PRO A 114 23.54 -5.89 -1.61
N PRO A 115 24.48 -5.11 -1.07
CA PRO A 115 25.82 -5.03 -1.63
C PRO A 115 26.50 -6.40 -1.50
N ARG A 116 27.36 -6.74 -2.46
CA ARG A 116 28.11 -8.01 -2.37
C ARG A 116 29.06 -7.94 -1.17
N VAL A 117 29.18 -9.05 -0.43
CA VAL A 117 29.94 -9.17 0.83
C VAL A 117 31.40 -8.69 0.70
N ASN A 118 31.98 -8.73 -0.49
CA ASN A 118 33.39 -8.42 -0.75
C ASN A 118 33.64 -7.04 -1.37
N GLN A 119 32.68 -6.11 -1.32
CA GLN A 119 32.90 -4.76 -1.83
C GLN A 119 33.68 -3.89 -0.83
N PRO A 120 34.56 -2.99 -1.31
CA PRO A 120 35.27 -2.06 -0.44
C PRO A 120 34.28 -1.17 0.31
N THR A 121 34.49 -1.01 1.61
CA THR A 121 33.66 -0.13 2.44
C THR A 121 33.79 1.30 1.96
N LEU A 122 32.67 1.92 1.62
CA LEU A 122 32.62 3.35 1.33
C LEU A 122 32.15 4.08 2.58
N PRO A 123 32.92 5.04 3.11
CA PRO A 123 32.45 5.81 4.26
C PRO A 123 31.16 6.54 3.90
N VAL A 124 30.21 6.57 4.85
CA VAL A 124 29.03 7.42 4.72
C VAL A 124 29.49 8.87 4.68
N SER A 125 29.24 9.55 3.56
CA SER A 125 29.49 10.99 3.49
C SER A 125 28.44 11.74 4.29
N THR A 126 28.82 12.83 4.94
CA THR A 126 27.89 13.69 5.68
C THR A 126 26.75 14.18 4.79
N PHE A 127 27.02 14.36 3.49
CA PHE A 127 26.02 14.76 2.51
C PHE A 127 24.91 13.71 2.32
N ILE A 128 25.27 12.42 2.18
CA ILE A 128 24.30 11.32 2.07
C ILE A 128 23.42 11.28 3.31
N GLN A 129 24.04 11.39 4.49
CA GLN A 129 23.30 11.38 5.75
C GLN A 129 22.34 12.57 5.83
N ARG A 130 22.81 13.81 5.60
CA ARG A 130 21.95 15.01 5.63
C ARG A 130 20.77 14.93 4.66
N ASN A 131 20.99 14.44 3.43
CA ASN A 131 19.89 14.26 2.47
C ASN A 131 18.89 13.20 2.92
N THR A 132 19.39 12.09 3.47
CA THR A 132 18.53 11.05 4.03
C THR A 132 17.70 11.59 5.19
N ASP A 133 18.34 12.31 6.11
CA ASP A 133 17.70 12.90 7.28
C ASP A 133 16.67 13.96 6.88
N ALA A 134 16.99 14.79 5.89
CA ALA A 134 16.08 15.79 5.34
C ALA A 134 14.85 15.12 4.70
N ALA A 135 15.06 14.09 3.87
CA ALA A 135 13.98 13.34 3.24
C ALA A 135 13.07 12.67 4.30
N LEU A 136 13.65 11.91 5.22
CA LEU A 136 12.86 11.27 6.29
C LEU A 136 12.17 12.30 7.20
N GLY A 137 12.80 13.45 7.43
CA GLY A 137 12.23 14.57 8.18
C GLY A 137 11.00 15.19 7.52
N ASN A 138 10.83 15.07 6.19
CA ASN A 138 9.65 15.58 5.51
C ASN A 138 8.37 14.87 5.94
N PHE A 139 8.41 13.60 6.33
CA PHE A 139 7.22 12.87 6.82
C PHE A 139 6.55 13.55 8.02
N ARG A 140 7.31 14.25 8.85
CA ARG A 140 6.79 15.04 9.97
C ARG A 140 6.21 16.39 9.52
N ARG A 141 6.68 16.92 8.39
CA ARG A 141 6.27 18.23 7.84
C ARG A 141 5.02 18.13 6.98
N TYR A 142 4.78 16.99 6.34
CA TYR A 142 3.59 16.82 5.51
C TYR A 142 2.32 16.91 6.34
N GLN A 143 1.44 17.80 5.90
CA GLN A 143 0.10 17.96 6.42
C GLN A 143 -0.86 17.42 5.36
N GLN A 144 -1.59 16.37 5.71
CA GLN A 144 -2.58 15.80 4.82
C GLN A 144 -3.70 16.83 4.60
N PRO A 145 -4.09 17.11 3.34
CA PRO A 145 -5.22 17.97 3.04
C PRO A 145 -6.51 17.46 3.70
N VAL A 146 -7.35 18.40 4.13
CA VAL A 146 -8.65 18.10 4.75
C VAL A 146 -9.66 17.72 3.66
N GLY A 147 -10.59 16.81 3.97
CA GLY A 147 -11.69 16.47 3.07
C GLY A 147 -11.33 15.52 1.93
N LEU A 148 -10.13 14.95 1.94
CA LEU A 148 -9.79 13.87 1.00
C LEU A 148 -10.64 12.63 1.30
N ASP A 149 -11.25 12.08 0.25
CA ASP A 149 -11.78 10.72 0.32
C ASP A 149 -10.63 9.71 0.51
N ARG A 150 -10.98 8.46 0.77
CA ARG A 150 -10.03 7.40 1.05
C ARG A 150 -9.04 7.16 -0.08
N GLU A 151 -9.52 7.16 -1.33
CA GLU A 151 -8.66 6.96 -2.49
C GLU A 151 -7.62 8.07 -2.57
N ARG A 152 -8.08 9.32 -2.52
CA ARG A 152 -7.23 10.51 -2.57
C ARG A 152 -6.25 10.56 -1.41
N GLN A 153 -6.67 10.13 -0.21
CA GLN A 153 -5.77 9.98 0.93
C GLN A 153 -4.64 8.99 0.61
N TYR A 154 -4.95 7.81 0.09
CA TYR A 154 -3.94 6.82 -0.30
C TYR A 154 -2.99 7.37 -1.38
N LEU A 155 -3.54 7.97 -2.45
CA LEU A 155 -2.76 8.55 -3.54
C LEU A 155 -1.80 9.63 -3.03
N TRP A 156 -2.31 10.53 -2.20
CA TRP A 156 -1.52 11.61 -1.61
C TRP A 156 -0.40 11.06 -0.73
N VAL A 157 -0.68 10.07 0.13
CA VAL A 157 0.33 9.41 0.98
C VAL A 157 1.41 8.77 0.14
N MET A 158 1.04 7.99 -0.88
CA MET A 158 2.01 7.31 -1.73
C MET A 158 2.87 8.30 -2.52
N ASN A 159 2.31 9.42 -2.95
CA ASN A 159 3.10 10.48 -3.59
C ASN A 159 4.20 10.99 -2.64
N GLN A 160 3.89 11.23 -1.37
CA GLN A 160 4.91 11.62 -0.38
C GLN A 160 5.99 10.55 -0.20
N VAL A 161 5.62 9.27 -0.20
CA VAL A 161 6.58 8.15 -0.09
C VAL A 161 7.59 8.19 -1.25
N PHE A 162 7.11 8.30 -2.50
CA PHE A 162 8.00 8.28 -3.66
C PHE A 162 8.83 9.54 -3.80
N GLU A 163 8.30 10.71 -3.42
CA GLU A 163 9.09 11.94 -3.39
C GLU A 163 10.30 11.84 -2.45
N ASN A 164 10.12 11.27 -1.26
CA ASN A 164 11.23 11.11 -0.32
C ASN A 164 12.21 10.02 -0.76
N LEU A 165 11.71 8.92 -1.32
CA LEU A 165 12.58 7.91 -1.92
C LEU A 165 13.39 8.45 -3.11
N ASN A 166 12.83 9.36 -3.90
CA ASN A 166 13.56 10.05 -4.97
C ASN A 166 14.71 10.89 -4.38
N GLN A 167 14.47 11.66 -3.31
CA GLN A 167 15.51 12.46 -2.65
C GLN A 167 16.63 11.57 -2.08
N ILE A 168 16.28 10.45 -1.44
CA ILE A 168 17.25 9.47 -0.93
C ILE A 168 18.09 8.90 -2.08
N ASN A 169 17.45 8.49 -3.18
CA ASN A 169 18.14 7.96 -4.35
C ASN A 169 19.10 8.99 -4.98
N ILE A 170 18.70 10.26 -5.08
CA ILE A 170 19.55 11.35 -5.59
C ILE A 170 20.77 11.55 -4.69
N GLY A 171 20.57 11.63 -3.38
CA GLY A 171 21.67 11.77 -2.42
C GLY A 171 22.69 10.63 -2.54
N TYR A 172 22.19 9.42 -2.83
CA TYR A 172 23.02 8.24 -2.99
C TYR A 172 23.74 8.16 -4.36
N LEU A 173 23.16 8.68 -5.45
CA LEU A 173 23.83 8.77 -6.76
C LEU A 173 25.13 9.60 -6.72
N GLN A 174 25.22 10.53 -5.78
CA GLN A 174 26.40 11.37 -5.56
C GLN A 174 27.46 10.69 -4.69
N ALA A 175 27.20 9.47 -4.21
CA ALA A 175 28.20 8.66 -3.54
C ALA A 175 29.20 8.04 -4.54
N GLY A 176 30.33 7.53 -4.04
CA GLY A 176 31.34 6.80 -4.81
C GLY A 176 30.88 5.41 -5.31
N LEU A 177 29.64 5.29 -5.78
CA LEU A 177 29.03 4.07 -6.30
C LEU A 177 29.74 3.58 -7.56
N THR A 178 29.71 2.26 -7.76
CA THR A 178 30.16 1.68 -9.04
C THR A 178 29.21 2.10 -10.18
N PRO A 179 29.66 2.08 -11.45
CA PRO A 179 28.80 2.38 -12.58
C PRO A 179 27.52 1.52 -12.66
N GLU A 180 27.63 0.23 -12.31
CA GLU A 180 26.49 -0.70 -12.27
C GLU A 180 25.48 -0.30 -11.18
N GLU A 181 25.96 0.06 -9.99
CA GLU A 181 25.12 0.53 -8.89
C GLU A 181 24.41 1.83 -9.27
N LYS A 182 25.13 2.79 -9.87
CA LYS A 182 24.52 4.04 -10.37
C LYS A 182 23.42 3.76 -11.37
N LYS A 183 23.63 2.83 -12.31
CA LYS A 183 22.62 2.43 -13.28
C LYS A 183 21.36 1.91 -12.59
N HIS A 184 21.50 1.04 -11.59
CA HIS A 184 20.34 0.52 -10.84
C HIS A 184 19.62 1.58 -10.03
N VAL A 185 20.35 2.50 -9.39
CA VAL A 185 19.75 3.62 -8.65
C VAL A 185 19.00 4.55 -9.62
N TRP A 186 19.59 4.86 -10.78
CA TRP A 186 18.95 5.65 -11.83
C TRP A 186 17.67 5.02 -12.35
N GLN A 187 17.68 3.71 -12.64
CA GLN A 187 16.49 2.99 -13.08
C GLN A 187 15.36 3.06 -12.05
N ARG A 188 15.68 2.91 -10.76
CA ARG A 188 14.68 3.06 -9.69
C ARG A 188 14.14 4.48 -9.62
N LEU A 189 15.01 5.49 -9.70
CA LEU A 189 14.61 6.89 -9.69
C LEU A 189 13.66 7.21 -10.85
N GLN A 190 13.94 6.72 -12.07
CA GLN A 190 13.05 6.89 -13.22
C GLN A 190 11.67 6.28 -12.99
N VAL A 191 11.61 5.04 -12.51
CA VAL A 191 10.32 4.36 -12.22
C VAL A 191 9.55 5.10 -11.12
N GLN A 192 10.22 5.52 -10.05
CA GLN A 192 9.58 6.25 -8.96
C GLN A 192 9.07 7.63 -9.39
N GLN A 193 9.79 8.35 -10.24
CA GLN A 193 9.34 9.62 -10.81
C GLN A 193 8.11 9.43 -11.70
N GLN A 194 8.08 8.38 -12.52
CA GLN A 194 6.89 8.03 -13.33
C GLN A 194 5.68 7.73 -12.45
N ILE A 195 5.87 6.95 -11.38
CA ILE A 195 4.81 6.64 -10.41
C ILE A 195 4.30 7.91 -9.72
N ALA A 196 5.20 8.75 -9.21
CA ALA A 196 4.84 10.02 -8.57
C ALA A 196 4.04 10.92 -9.53
N SER A 197 4.46 11.02 -10.79
CA SER A 197 3.73 11.75 -11.83
C SER A 197 2.32 11.20 -12.04
N GLN A 198 2.17 9.87 -12.18
CA GLN A 198 0.86 9.22 -12.35
C GLN A 198 -0.06 9.42 -11.14
N LEU A 199 0.50 9.36 -9.93
CA LEU A 199 -0.24 9.61 -8.69
C LEU A 199 -0.76 11.05 -8.66
N ARG A 200 0.08 12.03 -9.00
CA ARG A 200 -0.33 13.44 -9.08
C ARG A 200 -1.38 13.67 -10.15
N SER A 201 -1.21 13.14 -11.37
CA SER A 201 -2.22 13.31 -12.43
C SER A 201 -3.57 12.67 -12.09
N LYS A 202 -3.58 11.67 -11.22
CA LYS A 202 -4.83 11.05 -10.73
C LYS A 202 -5.46 11.86 -9.57
N TYR A 203 -4.65 12.64 -8.87
CA TYR A 203 -5.02 13.41 -7.69
C TYR A 203 -5.38 14.88 -8.00
N GLU A 204 -4.69 15.50 -8.95
CA GLU A 204 -4.81 16.89 -9.40
C GLU A 204 -5.34 16.90 -10.85
N PRO A 205 -6.59 17.35 -11.10
CA PRO A 205 -7.15 17.52 -12.45
C PRO A 205 -6.59 18.76 -13.18
#